data_AF-A0A212FLQ6-F1
#
_entry.id   AF-A0A212FLQ6-F1
#
_cell.length_a   1.000
_cell.length_b   1.000
_cell.length_c   1.000
_cell.angle_alpha   90.00
_cell.angle_beta   90.00
_cell.angle_gamma   90.00
#
_symmetry.space_group_name_H-M   'P 1'
#
loop_
_entity.id
_entity.type
_entity.pdbx_description
1 polymer ?
#
loop_
_entity_poly.entity_id
_entity_poly.type
_entity_poly.pdbx_seq_one_letter_code
_entity_poly.pdbx_strand_id
1 'polypeptide(L)' 'MIIPVRCFTCGKVIGNKWEAYLGLLQAEYTEGDALDALGLKRYCCRRMLLGHVDL' A
#
# COMPACT_ATOMS: atom_id res chain seq x y z
N MET A 1 -0.18 7.09 12.44
CA MET A 1 -0.27 5.85 13.24
C MET A 1 0.14 4.70 12.34
N ILE A 2 0.96 3.76 12.81
CA ILE A 2 1.61 2.75 11.95
C ILE A 2 0.59 1.96 11.10
N ILE A 3 0.89 1.79 9.82
CA ILE A 3 0.10 0.98 8.87
C ILE A 3 -0.07 -0.45 9.38
N PRO A 4 -1.23 -1.12 9.18
CA PRO A 4 -1.40 -2.51 9.58
C PRO A 4 -0.36 -3.45 8.93
N VAL A 5 0.25 -4.32 9.75
CA VAL A 5 1.24 -5.31 9.29
C VAL A 5 0.67 -6.24 8.22
N ARG A 6 -0.61 -6.61 8.33
CA ARG A 6 -1.34 -7.47 7.39
C ARG A 6 -2.66 -6.83 6.97
N CYS A 7 -3.12 -7.16 5.77
CA CYS A 7 -4.45 -6.76 5.31
C CYS A 7 -5.56 -7.43 6.13
N PHE A 8 -6.55 -6.64 6.56
CA PHE A 8 -7.69 -7.11 7.34
C PHE A 8 -8.60 -8.13 6.64
N THR A 9 -8.54 -8.22 5.31
CA THR A 9 -9.37 -9.17 4.55
C THR A 9 -8.57 -10.36 4.05
N CYS A 10 -7.43 -10.11 3.39
CA CYS A 10 -6.67 -11.15 2.70
C CYS A 10 -5.57 -11.78 3.59
N GLY A 11 -5.23 -11.17 4.74
CA GLY A 11 -4.15 -11.63 5.63
C GLY A 11 -2.73 -11.50 5.04
N LYS A 12 -2.59 -11.02 3.79
CA LYS A 12 -1.31 -10.76 3.13
C LYS A 12 -0.53 -9.68 3.91
N VAL A 13 0.78 -9.85 4.01
CA VAL A 13 1.68 -8.85 4.63
C VAL A 13 1.69 -7.58 3.76
N ILE A 14 1.47 -6.42 4.40
CA ILE A 14 1.41 -5.10 3.76
C ILE A 14 2.32 -4.09 4.43
N GLY A 15 2.57 -4.18 5.73
CA GLY A 15 3.31 -3.15 6.46
C GLY A 15 4.69 -2.84 5.87
N ASN A 16 5.36 -3.83 5.28
CA ASN A 16 6.67 -3.67 4.64
C ASN A 16 6.63 -2.92 3.29
N LYS A 17 5.46 -2.52 2.80
CA LYS A 17 5.29 -1.87 1.48
C LYS A 17 4.99 -0.38 1.55
N TRP A 18 4.76 0.15 2.75
CA TRP A 18 4.36 1.56 2.91
C TRP A 18 5.43 2.54 2.46
N GLU A 19 6.67 2.36 2.93
CA GLU A 19 7.79 3.24 2.55
C GLU A 19 8.05 3.19 1.03
N ALA A 20 7.98 2.00 0.43
CA ALA A 20 8.13 1.84 -1.00
C ALA A 20 6.99 2.51 -1.79
N TYR A 21 5.75 2.46 -1.28
CA TYR A 21 4.62 3.18 -1.87
C TYR A 21 4.84 4.70 -1.84
N LEU A 22 5.27 5.26 -0.72
CA LEU A 22 5.59 6.68 -0.61
C LEU A 22 6.74 7.10 -1.53
N GLY A 23 7.78 6.27 -1.65
CA GLY A 23 8.89 6.51 -2.57
C GLY A 23 8.46 6.53 -4.04
N LEU A 24 7.50 5.67 -4.42
CA LEU A 24 6.93 5.67 -5.77
C LEU A 24 6.08 6.92 -6.04
N LEU A 25 5.27 7.36 -5.06
CA LEU A 25 4.50 8.60 -5.19
C LEU A 25 5.40 9.84 -5.30
N GLN A 26 6.51 9.88 -4.56
CA GLN A 26 7.51 10.94 -4.68
C GLN A 26 8.21 10.95 -6.05
N ALA A 27 8.29 9.80 -6.72
CA ALA A 27 8.78 9.67 -8.08
C ALA A 27 7.71 9.95 -9.16
N GLU A 28 6.60 10.62 -8.80
CA GLU A 28 5.48 10.99 -9.69
C GLU A 28 4.74 9.81 -10.34
N TYR A 29 4.79 8.62 -9.74
CA TYR A 29 3.92 7.52 -10.17
C TYR A 29 2.47 7.79 -9.76
N THR A 30 1.52 7.34 -10.59
CA THR A 30 0.12 7.31 -10.17
C THR A 30 -0.08 6.29 -9.05
N GLU A 31 -1.08 6.50 -8.19
CA GLU A 31 -1.39 5.56 -7.11
C GLU A 31 -1.65 4.14 -7.64
N GLY A 32 -2.32 4.05 -8.80
CA GLY A 32 -2.57 2.78 -9.49
C GLY A 32 -1.29 2.06 -9.87
N ASP A 33 -0.41 2.75 -10.60
CA ASP A 33 0.86 2.20 -11.08
C ASP A 33 1.79 1.82 -9.92
N ALA A 34 1.80 2.62 -8.85
CA ALA A 34 2.57 2.33 -7.64
C ALA A 34 2.09 1.03 -6.97
N LEU A 35 0.78 0.82 -6.86
CA LEU A 35 0.20 -0.40 -6.29
C LEU A 35 0.46 -1.64 -7.16
N ASP A 36 0.47 -1.46 -8.48
CA ASP A 36 0.81 -2.50 -9.45
C ASP A 36 2.30 -2.87 -9.39
N ALA A 37 3.20 -1.88 -9.30
CA ALA A 37 4.63 -2.08 -9.10
C ALA A 37 4.93 -2.83 -7.79
N LEU A 38 4.15 -2.58 -6.74
CA LEU A 38 4.23 -3.30 -5.46
C LEU A 38 3.61 -4.71 -5.50
N GLY A 39 3.04 -5.15 -6.62
CA GLY A 39 2.45 -6.48 -6.77
C GLY A 39 1.17 -6.71 -5.96
N LEU A 40 0.39 -5.65 -5.73
CA LEU A 40 -0.89 -5.72 -5.01
C LEU A 40 -2.05 -5.93 -5.98
N LYS A 41 -2.27 -7.18 -6.40
CA LYS A 41 -3.33 -7.52 -7.36
C LYS A 41 -4.76 -7.40 -6.81
N ARG A 42 -4.98 -7.69 -5.53
CA ARG A 42 -6.33 -7.72 -4.93
C ARG A 42 -6.71 -6.34 -4.36
N TYR A 43 -7.93 -5.89 -4.66
CA TYR A 43 -8.47 -4.61 -4.18
C TYR A 43 -8.45 -4.49 -2.65
N CYS A 44 -8.71 -5.58 -1.93
CA CYS A 44 -8.72 -5.58 -0.47
C CYS A 44 -7.35 -5.28 0.15
N CYS A 45 -6.28 -5.72 -0.50
CA CYS A 45 -4.93 -5.44 -0.09
C CYS A 45 -4.52 -4.00 -0.55
N ARG A 46 -5.01 -3.50 -1.70
CA ARG A 46 -4.78 -2.10 -2.15
C ARG A 46 -5.39 -1.05 -1.22
N ARG A 47 -6.62 -1.26 -0.73
CA ARG A 47 -7.30 -0.28 0.13
C ARG A 47 -6.54 0.04 1.43
N MET A 48 -5.68 -0.88 1.88
CA MET A 48 -4.89 -0.69 3.10
C MET A 48 -3.82 0.38 2.94
N LEU A 49 -3.32 0.61 1.71
CA LEU A 49 -2.38 1.70 1.41
C LEU A 49 -3.13 2.98 1.05
N LEU A 50 -4.16 2.89 0.20
CA LEU A 50 -4.92 4.06 -0.25
C LEU A 50 -5.68 4.76 0.88
N GLY A 51 -6.18 4.02 1.86
CA GLY A 51 -6.95 4.56 2.99
C GLY A 51 -6.12 4.79 4.25
N HIS A 52 -4.80 4.62 4.21
CA HIS A 52 -3.95 4.86 5.35
C HIS A 52 -3.64 6.36 5.47
N VAL A 53 -3.78 6.88 6.68
CA VAL A 53 -3.41 8.26 7.03
C VAL A 53 -2.44 8.17 8.18
N ASP A 54 -1.24 8.71 8.01
CA ASP A 54 -0.24 8.75 9.07
C ASP A 54 -0.50 9.93 10.01
N LEU A 55 -1.35 9.69 11.03
CA LEU A 55 -1.58 10.58 12.17
C LEU A 55 -0.45 10.59 13.20
#